data_AF-A0AAD4XFC2-F1
#
_entry.id   AF-A0AAD4XFC2-F1
#
_cell.length_a   1.000
_cell.length_b   1.000
_cell.length_c   1.000
_cell.angle_alpha   90.00
_cell.angle_beta   90.00
_cell.angle_gamma   90.00
#
_symmetry.space_group_name_H-M   'P 1'
#
loop_
_entity.id
_entity.type
_entity.pdbx_description
1 polymer ?
#
loop_
_entity_poly.entity_id
_entity_poly.type
_entity_poly.pdbx_seq_one_letter_code
_entity_poly.pdbx_strand_id
1 'polypeptide(L)'
;MYLGDIVRRVLCKMAEEAGFFGDIVPPKLTTRFILRTPDMSAMHHDTSLDLRVVESKLKDIFGISGTSLETRRIVVDLCNIFATRGARLSAAGIIGILKKMGKDTVKEGEKQRTVIAVDGGLFEHYTQIQILLEEYPQ
;
A
#
# COMPACT_ATOMS: atom_id res chain seq x y z
N MET A 1 -5.23 -8.16 3.64
CA MET A 1 -6.14 -8.93 2.75
C MET A 1 -6.52 -8.15 1.49
N TYR A 2 -7.06 -6.91 1.60
CA TYR A 2 -7.65 -6.21 0.45
C TYR A 2 -6.71 -5.29 -0.36
N LEU A 3 -5.58 -4.85 0.22
CA LEU A 3 -4.72 -3.83 -0.42
C LEU A 3 -4.29 -4.22 -1.84
N GLY A 4 -3.91 -5.49 -2.05
CA GLY A 4 -3.52 -5.98 -3.38
C GLY A 4 -4.68 -5.93 -4.39
N ASP A 5 -5.90 -6.31 -4.01
CA ASP A 5 -7.05 -6.25 -4.93
C ASP A 5 -7.44 -4.80 -5.26
N ILE A 6 -7.21 -3.86 -4.34
CA ILE A 6 -7.44 -2.44 -4.61
C ILE A 6 -6.45 -1.93 -5.68
N VAL A 7 -5.15 -2.25 -5.53
CA VAL A 7 -4.13 -1.92 -6.54
C VAL A 7 -4.49 -2.56 -7.88
N ARG A 8 -4.87 -3.85 -7.90
CA ARG A 8 -5.29 -4.55 -9.12
C ARG A 8 -6.43 -3.83 -9.84
N ARG A 9 -7.45 -3.36 -9.11
CA ARG A 9 -8.59 -2.64 -9.72
C ARG A 9 -8.14 -1.37 -10.44
N VAL A 10 -7.22 -0.61 -9.85
CA VAL A 10 -6.68 0.59 -10.49
C VAL A 10 -5.82 0.23 -11.69
N LEU A 11 -4.96 -0.78 -11.59
CA LEU A 11 -4.16 -1.26 -12.72
C LEU A 11 -5.04 -1.74 -13.89
N CYS A 12 -6.14 -2.45 -13.60
CA CYS A 12 -7.11 -2.87 -14.61
C CYS A 12 -7.74 -1.65 -15.30
N LYS A 13 -8.18 -0.67 -14.51
CA LYS A 13 -8.79 0.56 -15.04
C LYS A 13 -7.80 1.38 -15.89
N MET A 14 -6.54 1.48 -15.46
CA MET A 14 -5.49 2.15 -16.24
C MET A 14 -5.16 1.41 -17.54
N ALA A 15 -5.24 0.07 -17.54
CA ALA A 15 -5.09 -0.71 -18.76
C ALA A 15 -6.26 -0.45 -19.74
N GLU A 16 -7.49 -0.39 -19.23
CA GLU A 16 -8.71 -0.17 -20.01
C GLU A 16 -8.81 1.26 -20.58
N GLU A 17 -8.50 2.27 -19.77
CA GLU A 17 -8.78 3.68 -20.11
C GLU A 17 -7.56 4.42 -20.68
N ALA A 18 -6.34 3.98 -20.35
CA ALA A 18 -5.11 4.68 -20.71
C ALA A 18 -4.09 3.82 -21.47
N GLY A 19 -4.45 2.58 -21.84
CA GLY A 19 -3.54 1.67 -22.53
C GLY A 19 -2.24 1.42 -21.76
N PHE A 20 -2.30 1.46 -20.41
CA PHE A 20 -1.11 1.47 -19.56
C PHE A 20 -0.17 0.27 -19.76
N PHE A 21 -0.72 -0.86 -20.23
CA PHE A 21 0.03 -2.07 -20.59
C PHE A 21 -0.06 -2.41 -22.09
N GLY A 22 -0.35 -1.42 -22.93
CA GLY A 22 -0.62 -1.57 -24.36
C GLY A 22 -2.12 -1.63 -24.68
N ASP A 23 -2.44 -1.91 -25.96
CA ASP A 23 -3.81 -1.86 -26.49
C ASP A 23 -4.72 -2.99 -25.97
N ILE A 24 -4.11 -4.10 -25.54
CA ILE A 24 -4.83 -5.28 -25.05
C ILE A 24 -4.71 -5.34 -23.53
N VAL A 25 -5.85 -5.26 -22.85
CA VAL A 25 -5.91 -5.42 -21.39
C VAL A 25 -5.44 -6.83 -21.00
N PRO A 26 -4.39 -6.97 -20.17
CA PRO A 26 -3.94 -8.27 -19.68
C PRO A 26 -5.08 -9.03 -18.97
N PRO A 27 -5.51 -10.22 -19.46
CA PRO A 27 -6.74 -10.87 -18.97
C PRO A 27 -6.72 -11.16 -17.47
N LYS A 28 -5.55 -11.49 -16.92
CA LYS A 28 -5.36 -11.77 -15.50
C LYS A 28 -5.62 -10.55 -14.59
N LEU A 29 -5.58 -9.32 -15.12
CA LEU A 29 -5.97 -8.13 -14.34
C LEU A 29 -7.45 -8.16 -13.95
N THR A 30 -8.30 -8.87 -14.69
CA THR A 30 -9.74 -8.98 -14.38
C THR A 30 -10.04 -10.01 -13.27
N THR A 31 -9.08 -10.88 -12.96
CA THR A 31 -9.22 -11.92 -11.93
C THR A 31 -9.15 -11.29 -10.54
N ARG A 32 -10.29 -11.27 -9.84
CA ARG A 32 -10.38 -10.72 -8.47
C ARG A 32 -9.42 -11.42 -7.53
N PHE A 33 -8.80 -10.65 -6.63
CA PHE A 33 -7.89 -11.13 -5.58
C PHE A 33 -6.63 -11.87 -6.06
N ILE A 34 -6.32 -11.84 -7.35
CA ILE A 34 -5.09 -12.47 -7.88
C ILE A 34 -3.82 -11.79 -7.34
N LEU A 35 -3.88 -10.48 -7.11
CA LEU A 35 -2.81 -9.73 -6.45
C LEU A 35 -3.09 -9.69 -4.95
N ARG A 36 -2.27 -10.40 -4.17
CA ARG A 36 -2.45 -10.49 -2.71
C ARG A 36 -1.67 -9.41 -2.01
N THR A 37 -2.01 -9.15 -0.74
CA THR A 37 -1.29 -8.17 0.10
C THR A 37 0.22 -8.45 0.20
N PRO A 38 0.72 -9.70 0.36
CA PRO A 38 2.16 -9.95 0.37
C PRO A 38 2.84 -9.64 -0.96
N ASP A 39 2.16 -9.84 -2.09
CA ASP A 39 2.70 -9.52 -3.41
C ASP A 39 2.83 -8.00 -3.59
N MET A 40 1.81 -7.24 -3.19
CA MET A 40 1.90 -5.77 -3.13
C MET A 40 3.01 -5.31 -2.18
N SER A 41 3.12 -5.93 -0.99
CA SER A 41 4.16 -5.58 -0.02
C SER A 41 5.55 -5.79 -0.60
N ALA A 42 5.80 -6.90 -1.30
CA ALA A 42 7.07 -7.16 -1.97
C ALA A 42 7.38 -6.12 -3.07
N MET A 43 6.37 -5.71 -3.86
CA MET A 43 6.55 -4.65 -4.86
C MET A 43 6.86 -3.28 -4.22
N HIS A 44 6.21 -2.94 -3.10
CA HIS A 44 6.42 -1.66 -2.43
C HIS A 44 7.78 -1.60 -1.71
N HIS A 45 8.33 -2.73 -1.27
CA HIS A 45 9.68 -2.82 -0.69
C HIS A 45 10.79 -2.89 -1.73
N ASP A 46 10.49 -2.88 -3.03
CA ASP A 46 11.50 -3.02 -4.05
C ASP A 46 12.39 -1.77 -4.12
N THR A 47 13.63 -1.90 -3.65
CA THR A 47 14.64 -0.85 -3.65
C THR A 47 15.66 -1.02 -4.77
N SER A 48 15.49 -1.99 -5.68
CA SER A 48 16.43 -2.16 -6.79
C SER A 48 16.30 -1.00 -7.78
N LEU A 49 17.42 -0.59 -8.38
CA LEU A 49 17.47 0.55 -9.30
C LEU A 49 16.53 0.37 -10.52
N ASP A 50 16.32 -0.88 -10.91
CA ASP A 50 15.49 -1.29 -12.03
C ASP A 50 14.08 -1.75 -11.64
N LEU A 51 13.75 -1.83 -10.35
CA LEU A 51 12.49 -2.38 -9.82
C LEU A 51 12.20 -3.82 -10.31
N ARG A 52 13.19 -4.71 -10.15
CA ARG A 52 13.15 -6.10 -10.65
C ARG A 52 12.10 -6.97 -9.96
N VAL A 53 11.79 -6.71 -8.69
CA VAL A 53 10.74 -7.44 -7.96
C VAL A 53 9.38 -7.04 -8.51
N VAL A 54 9.18 -5.75 -8.80
CA VAL A 54 7.97 -5.26 -9.48
C VAL A 54 7.82 -5.94 -10.85
N GLU A 55 8.89 -5.98 -11.65
CA GLU A 55 8.88 -6.67 -12.95
C GLU A 55 8.49 -8.14 -12.82
N SER A 56 9.15 -8.88 -11.91
CA SER A 56 8.85 -10.30 -11.68
C SER A 56 7.40 -10.49 -11.28
N LYS A 57 6.87 -9.67 -10.37
CA LYS A 57 5.48 -9.79 -9.91
C LYS A 57 4.48 -9.48 -11.03
N LEU A 58 4.73 -8.47 -11.85
CA LEU A 58 3.89 -8.17 -13.01
C LEU A 58 3.87 -9.33 -14.00
N LYS A 59 5.03 -9.94 -14.25
CA LYS A 59 5.17 -11.10 -15.14
C LYS A 59 4.50 -12.35 -14.57
N ASP A 60 4.84 -12.73 -13.36
CA ASP A 60 4.42 -14.00 -12.75
C ASP A 60 2.91 -14.00 -12.47
N ILE A 61 2.38 -12.89 -11.95
CA ILE A 61 0.98 -12.79 -11.54
C ILE A 61 0.10 -12.45 -12.73
N PHE A 62 0.46 -11.46 -13.55
CA PHE A 62 -0.40 -10.94 -14.61
C PHE A 62 -0.02 -11.36 -16.03
N GLY A 63 1.16 -11.95 -16.21
CA GLY A 63 1.69 -12.25 -17.55
C GLY A 63 2.24 -11.03 -18.28
N ILE A 64 2.46 -9.92 -17.58
CA ILE A 64 2.90 -8.65 -18.17
C ILE A 64 4.43 -8.63 -18.17
N SER A 65 5.05 -8.60 -19.35
CA SER A 65 6.50 -8.60 -19.54
C SER A 65 6.96 -7.37 -20.32
N GLY A 66 8.25 -7.04 -20.26
CA GLY A 66 8.82 -5.95 -21.06
C GLY A 66 8.39 -4.56 -20.60
N THR A 67 8.04 -4.40 -19.32
CA THR A 67 7.64 -3.11 -18.75
C THR A 67 8.82 -2.15 -18.67
N SER A 68 8.61 -0.88 -18.99
CA SER A 68 9.62 0.16 -18.79
C SER A 68 9.82 0.45 -17.29
N LEU A 69 10.96 1.05 -16.94
CA LEU A 69 11.20 1.49 -15.56
C LEU A 69 10.15 2.50 -15.08
N GLU A 70 9.66 3.35 -15.98
CA GLU A 70 8.59 4.33 -15.69
C GLU A 70 7.27 3.64 -15.31
N THR A 71 6.85 2.63 -16.09
CA THR A 71 5.68 1.81 -15.77
C THR A 71 5.83 1.18 -14.38
N ARG A 72 7.02 0.63 -14.06
CA ARG A 72 7.28 0.00 -12.76
C ARG A 72 7.25 1.02 -11.61
N ARG A 73 7.76 2.23 -11.81
CA ARG A 73 7.67 3.32 -10.81
C ARG A 73 6.23 3.69 -10.49
N ILE A 74 5.39 3.82 -11.52
CA ILE A 74 3.96 4.10 -11.32
C ILE A 74 3.28 3.00 -10.50
N VAL A 75 3.63 1.72 -10.71
CA VAL A 75 3.12 0.62 -9.88
C VAL A 75 3.55 0.76 -8.41
N VAL A 76 4.78 1.18 -8.15
CA VAL A 76 5.25 1.47 -6.78
C VAL A 76 4.50 2.65 -6.18
N ASP A 77 4.27 3.72 -6.94
CA ASP A 77 3.51 4.90 -6.49
C ASP A 77 2.07 4.53 -6.11
N LEU A 78 1.42 3.67 -6.90
CA LEU A 78 0.10 3.12 -6.55
C LEU A 78 0.14 2.33 -5.24
N CYS A 79 1.18 1.51 -5.04
CA CYS A 79 1.35 0.80 -3.79
C CYS A 79 1.49 1.76 -2.60
N ASN A 80 2.27 2.83 -2.76
CA ASN A 80 2.46 3.85 -1.75
C ASN A 80 1.17 4.62 -1.44
N ILE A 81 0.42 5.05 -2.45
CA ILE A 81 -0.87 5.75 -2.30
C ILE A 81 -1.85 4.92 -1.47
N PHE A 82 -2.00 3.63 -1.79
CA PHE A 82 -2.95 2.78 -1.10
C PHE A 82 -2.49 2.34 0.29
N ALA A 83 -1.19 2.12 0.49
CA ALA A 83 -0.62 1.89 1.81
C ALA A 83 -0.82 3.11 2.71
N THR A 84 -0.46 4.31 2.23
CA THR A 84 -0.60 5.58 2.95
C THR A 84 -2.05 5.86 3.32
N ARG A 85 -2.98 5.70 2.39
CA ARG A 85 -4.41 5.87 2.66
C ARG A 85 -4.90 4.88 3.73
N GLY A 86 -4.48 3.61 3.66
CA GLY A 86 -4.83 2.58 4.64
C GLY A 86 -4.29 2.88 6.03
N ALA A 87 -3.03 3.31 6.12
CA ALA A 87 -2.39 3.70 7.37
C ALA A 87 -3.08 4.92 7.99
N ARG A 88 -3.30 5.99 7.23
CA ARG A 88 -3.97 7.20 7.72
C ARG A 88 -5.40 6.95 8.22
N LEU A 89 -6.16 6.10 7.52
CA LEU A 89 -7.51 5.76 7.97
C LEU A 89 -7.48 4.99 9.30
N SER A 90 -6.51 4.09 9.46
CA SER A 90 -6.29 3.34 10.70
C SER A 90 -5.85 4.27 11.84
N ALA A 91 -4.90 5.17 11.57
CA ALA A 91 -4.44 6.19 12.52
C ALA A 91 -5.58 7.13 12.97
N ALA A 92 -6.46 7.55 12.05
CA ALA A 92 -7.62 8.35 12.39
C ALA A 92 -8.56 7.63 13.37
N GLY A 93 -8.76 6.31 13.20
CA GLY A 93 -9.53 5.50 14.15
C GLY A 93 -8.89 5.45 15.54
N ILE A 94 -7.57 5.23 15.60
CA ILE A 94 -6.79 5.24 16.84
C ILE A 94 -6.92 6.60 17.54
N ILE A 95 -6.67 7.70 16.82
CA ILE A 95 -6.78 9.07 17.34
C ILE A 95 -8.20 9.35 17.84
N GLY A 96 -9.23 8.88 17.13
CA GLY A 96 -10.61 9.02 17.56
C GLY A 96 -10.88 8.39 18.93
N ILE A 97 -10.32 7.21 19.20
CA ILE A 97 -10.40 6.55 20.51
C ILE A 97 -9.65 7.36 21.57
N LEU A 98 -8.43 7.83 21.26
CA LEU A 98 -7.65 8.64 22.20
C LEU A 98 -8.38 9.93 22.58
N LYS A 99 -8.96 10.64 21.60
CA LYS A 99 -9.81 11.82 21.83
C LYS A 99 -11.00 11.49 22.72
N LYS A 100 -11.69 10.37 22.45
CA LYS A 100 -12.82 9.94 23.27
C LYS A 100 -12.43 9.66 24.73
N MET A 101 -11.21 9.18 24.96
CA MET A 101 -10.64 8.94 26.28
C MET A 101 -10.03 10.20 26.94
N GLY A 102 -10.00 11.34 26.25
CA GLY A 102 -9.30 12.56 26.70
C GLY A 102 -7.78 12.40 26.75
N LYS A 103 -7.22 11.49 25.95
CA LYS A 103 -5.79 11.16 25.87
C LYS A 103 -5.06 11.83 24.70
N ASP A 104 -5.73 12.73 23.98
CA ASP A 104 -5.22 13.45 22.81
C ASP A 104 -4.52 14.77 23.16
N THR A 105 -4.72 15.28 24.38
CA THR A 105 -4.07 16.50 24.86
C THR A 105 -3.15 16.20 26.03
N VAL A 106 -2.04 16.92 26.09
CA VAL A 106 -1.11 16.90 27.23
C VAL A 106 -1.50 18.06 28.14
N LYS A 107 -1.81 17.79 29.41
CA LYS A 107 -2.02 18.86 30.39
C LYS A 107 -0.70 19.58 30.65
N GLU A 108 -0.72 20.91 30.76
CA GLU A 108 0.48 21.70 31.04
C GLU A 108 1.23 21.15 32.27
N GLY A 109 2.51 20.82 32.08
CA GLY A 109 3.38 20.29 33.13
C GLY A 109 3.44 18.76 33.26
N GLU A 110 2.60 17.99 32.56
CA GLU A 110 2.63 16.52 32.60
C GLU A 110 3.24 15.93 31.32
N LYS A 111 4.04 14.86 31.44
CA LYS A 111 4.42 14.02 30.29
C LYS A 111 3.38 12.92 30.12
N GLN A 112 2.43 13.09 29.20
CA GLN A 112 1.45 12.04 28.90
C GLN A 112 2.05 11.04 27.90
N ARG A 113 2.30 9.81 28.35
CA ARG A 113 2.72 8.70 27.51
C ARG A 113 1.53 7.76 27.27
N THR A 114 1.17 7.55 26.01
CA THR A 114 0.20 6.52 25.61
C THR A 114 0.92 5.44 24.83
N VAL A 115 0.64 4.18 25.15
CA VAL A 115 1.15 3.01 24.43
C VAL A 115 -0.03 2.32 23.77
N ILE A 116 0.10 2.01 22.48
CA ILE A 116 -0.90 1.27 21.69
C ILE A 116 -0.27 -0.05 21.32
N ALA A 117 -0.86 -1.15 21.80
CA ALA A 117 -0.47 -2.48 21.35
C ALA A 117 -1.08 -2.74 19.97
N VAL A 118 -0.25 -3.16 19.02
CA VAL A 118 -0.65 -3.46 17.64
C VAL A 118 -0.27 -4.90 17.33
N ASP A 119 -1.18 -5.63 16.70
CA ASP A 119 -1.00 -7.00 16.25
C ASP A 119 -1.58 -7.16 14.83
N GLY A 120 -1.07 -8.13 14.08
CA GLY A 120 -1.59 -8.56 12.80
C GLY A 120 -0.53 -8.61 11.71
N GLY A 121 -0.57 -9.68 10.89
CA GLY A 121 0.44 -9.94 9.87
C GLY A 121 0.65 -8.84 8.81
N LEU A 122 -0.30 -7.91 8.64
CA LEU A 122 -0.06 -6.70 7.84
C LEU A 122 0.99 -5.81 8.52
N PHE A 123 0.81 -5.52 9.80
CA PHE A 123 1.72 -4.68 10.56
C PHE A 123 3.06 -5.38 10.74
N GLU A 124 3.07 -6.67 11.05
CA GLU A 124 4.29 -7.44 11.31
C GLU A 124 5.20 -7.59 10.08
N HIS A 125 4.63 -7.74 8.88
CA HIS A 125 5.40 -8.07 7.67
C HIS A 125 5.48 -6.94 6.64
N TYR A 126 4.71 -5.86 6.80
CA TYR A 126 4.70 -4.74 5.87
C TYR A 126 5.24 -3.47 6.56
N THR A 127 6.58 -3.35 6.61
CA THR A 127 7.25 -2.29 7.39
C THR A 127 6.83 -0.86 7.01
N GLN A 128 6.51 -0.58 5.74
CA GLN A 128 6.00 0.73 5.32
C GLN A 128 4.69 1.08 6.03
N ILE A 129 3.82 0.12 6.35
CA ILE A 129 2.59 0.42 7.10
C ILE A 129 2.92 0.92 8.52
N GLN A 130 3.99 0.41 9.15
CA GLN A 130 4.43 0.89 10.46
C GLN A 130 4.88 2.36 10.36
N ILE A 131 5.75 2.66 9.40
CA ILE A 131 6.25 4.02 9.15
C ILE A 131 5.09 4.98 8.87
N LEU A 132 4.19 4.61 7.97
CA LEU A 132 3.05 5.43 7.57
C LEU A 132 1.99 5.62 8.67
N LEU A 133 1.94 4.71 9.65
CA LEU A 133 1.08 4.86 10.83
C LEU A 133 1.66 5.83 11.86
N GLU A 134 2.99 5.92 11.93
CA GLU A 134 3.72 6.82 12.82
C GLU A 134 3.91 8.22 12.22
N GLU A 135 3.82 8.35 10.89
CA GLU A 135 3.86 9.63 10.21
C GLU A 135 2.67 10.51 10.63
N TYR A 136 2.98 11.60 11.32
CA TYR A 136 2.00 12.62 11.68
C TYR A 136 1.40 13.23 10.41
N PRO A 137 0.06 13.30 10.28
CA PRO A 137 -0.53 14.22 9.33
C PRO A 137 -0.15 15.64 9.78
N GLN A 138 0.73 16.28 9.00
CA GLN A 138 1.01 17.71 9.06
C GLN A 138 -0.28 18.51 8.84
#